data_AF-A0A413H2X6-F1
#
_entry.id   AF-A0A413H2X6-F1
#
_cell.length_a   1.000
_cell.length_b   1.000
_cell.length_c   1.000
_cell.angle_alpha   90.00
_cell.angle_beta   90.00
_cell.angle_gamma   90.00
#
_symmetry.space_group_name_H-M   'P 1'
#
loop_
_entity.id
_entity.type
_entity.pdbx_description
1 polymer ?
#
loop_
_entity_poly.entity_id
_entity_poly.type
_entity_poly.pdbx_seq_one_letter_code
_entity_poly.pdbx_strand_id
1 'polypeptide(L)'
;MRYFTQCCSYLIMIVLLSLAGHAKAQDVSPAAPIYLTINCTESGSLIQEVASGNSVTYQINPSIGWEIHTITYNGDDIFSQLQNNRYTTPPITANSVLSVVFAKSDAPIETPLIVGRWKLITNNGQIATHVTYNSDGTFRYTSVDEPDYEEQGSYKVENNKLYEMFSDEDEWVMAEIITLNSTILTLRDLDDDGVTYAGEPYSYQREDMTDINTPLSDNIKVYTSQKSIIIKGALPNTPIRVYSTFGQLVNNSNVTSDITSISLSQPGIYLVKIDNKTYKVGL
;
A
#
# COMPACT_ATOMS: atom_id res chain seq x y z
N MET A 1 -4.56 39.19 -11.94
CA MET A 1 -3.67 40.14 -11.26
C MET A 1 -2.37 39.41 -10.99
N ARG A 2 -1.26 39.94 -11.49
CA ARG A 2 0.11 39.46 -11.34
C ARG A 2 0.50 39.25 -9.87
N TYR A 3 1.28 38.21 -9.58
CA TYR A 3 2.51 38.37 -8.77
C TYR A 3 3.65 37.51 -9.37
N PHE A 4 4.60 38.20 -10.00
CA PHE A 4 6.02 37.83 -10.09
C PHE A 4 6.67 38.30 -8.77
N THR A 5 7.65 37.62 -8.15
CA THR A 5 9.13 37.78 -8.28
C THR A 5 9.69 36.94 -7.10
N GLN A 6 10.79 36.16 -7.18
CA GLN A 6 12.15 36.70 -7.25
C GLN A 6 13.22 35.63 -7.55
N CYS A 7 13.97 35.93 -8.61
CA CYS A 7 15.39 35.75 -8.91
C CYS A 7 16.22 34.61 -8.28
N CYS A 8 16.88 33.85 -9.15
CA CYS A 8 18.32 33.63 -9.02
C CYS A 8 19.01 33.99 -10.35
N SER A 9 19.81 35.05 -10.31
CA SER A 9 20.61 35.55 -11.41
C SER A 9 21.91 34.76 -11.55
N TYR A 10 22.32 34.56 -12.80
CA TYR A 10 23.66 34.18 -13.22
C TYR A 10 24.72 35.20 -12.75
N LEU A 11 25.86 34.76 -12.23
CA LEU A 11 27.12 35.49 -12.41
C LEU A 11 28.34 34.57 -12.40
N ILE A 12 29.08 34.68 -13.50
CA ILE A 12 30.39 34.11 -13.80
C ILE A 12 31.44 34.68 -12.84
N MET A 13 32.30 33.85 -12.26
CA MET A 13 33.59 34.30 -11.74
C MET A 13 34.72 33.44 -12.28
N ILE A 14 35.45 34.04 -13.23
CA ILE A 14 36.74 33.59 -13.75
C ILE A 14 37.78 33.79 -12.65
N VAL A 15 38.58 32.77 -12.35
CA VAL A 15 39.84 32.91 -11.61
C VAL A 15 40.94 32.22 -12.41
N LEU A 16 41.97 32.97 -12.79
CA LEU A 16 43.19 32.46 -13.42
C LEU A 16 44.42 32.86 -12.60
N LEU A 17 45.19 31.82 -12.21
CA LEU A 17 46.65 31.72 -11.93
C LEU A 17 47.21 32.48 -10.69
N SER A 18 48.14 31.96 -9.89
CA SER A 18 49.05 30.77 -9.90
C SER A 18 49.50 30.48 -8.44
N LEU A 19 49.94 29.27 -8.04
CA LEU A 19 51.32 28.77 -8.16
C LEU A 19 51.41 27.25 -7.87
N ALA A 20 52.14 26.55 -8.75
CA ALA A 20 52.99 25.35 -8.58
C ALA A 20 52.55 24.17 -7.68
N GLY A 21 52.29 23.03 -8.34
CA GLY A 21 52.34 21.70 -7.73
C GLY A 21 52.17 20.62 -8.81
N HIS A 22 53.28 20.05 -9.26
CA HIS A 22 53.30 19.00 -10.28
C HIS A 22 52.66 17.70 -9.76
N ALA A 23 51.52 17.31 -10.33
CA ALA A 23 51.14 15.92 -10.48
C ALA A 23 50.30 15.82 -11.76
N LYS A 24 50.75 15.05 -12.75
CA LYS A 24 49.87 14.66 -13.86
C LYS A 24 48.79 13.76 -13.26
N ALA A 25 47.64 14.32 -12.94
CA ALA A 25 46.44 13.53 -12.73
C ALA A 25 46.16 12.81 -14.06
N GLN A 26 46.11 11.48 -14.00
CA GLN A 26 45.59 10.69 -15.10
C GLN A 26 44.15 11.16 -15.32
N ASP A 27 43.88 11.70 -16.50
CA ASP A 27 42.57 12.25 -16.88
C ASP A 27 41.61 11.07 -17.07
N VAL A 28 41.22 10.43 -15.96
CA VAL A 28 40.09 9.53 -15.94
C VAL A 28 38.88 10.44 -15.94
N SER A 29 38.40 10.77 -17.13
CA SER A 29 37.12 11.47 -17.27
C SER A 29 36.11 10.70 -16.42
N PRO A 30 35.48 11.33 -15.41
CA PRO A 30 34.52 10.62 -14.58
C PRO A 30 33.44 10.06 -15.49
N ALA A 31 33.16 8.76 -15.38
CA ALA A 31 32.13 8.11 -16.17
C ALA A 31 30.83 8.91 -16.01
N ALA A 32 30.17 9.21 -17.13
CA ALA A 32 28.93 9.97 -17.09
C ALA A 32 27.91 9.24 -16.19
N PRO A 33 27.24 9.95 -15.27
CA PRO A 33 26.25 9.33 -14.40
C PRO A 33 25.11 8.72 -15.22
N ILE A 34 24.64 7.55 -14.80
CA ILE A 34 23.51 6.86 -15.41
C ILE A 34 22.26 7.13 -14.58
N TYR A 35 21.18 7.50 -15.26
CA TYR A 35 19.92 7.84 -14.62
C TYR A 35 18.80 6.87 -15.00
N LEU A 36 17.98 6.52 -14.02
CA LEU A 36 16.69 5.91 -14.22
C LEU A 36 15.60 6.96 -13.95
N THR A 37 14.79 7.23 -14.96
CA THR A 37 13.61 8.09 -14.86
C THR A 37 12.37 7.24 -14.61
N ILE A 38 11.59 7.58 -13.60
CA ILE A 38 10.33 6.92 -13.26
C ILE A 38 9.20 7.90 -13.55
N ASN A 39 8.34 7.52 -14.48
CA ASN A 39 7.13 8.25 -14.82
C ASN A 39 5.93 7.56 -14.16
N CYS A 40 5.29 8.28 -13.25
CA CYS A 40 4.04 7.90 -12.59
C CYS A 40 3.14 9.15 -12.65
N THR A 41 1.87 8.98 -13.01
CA THR A 41 0.87 10.03 -13.35
C THR A 41 0.85 11.21 -12.35
N GLU A 42 0.43 12.45 -12.64
CA GLU A 42 -0.18 13.10 -13.82
C GLU A 42 0.68 14.23 -14.44
N SER A 43 1.88 14.56 -13.91
CA SER A 43 2.66 15.69 -14.45
C SER A 43 4.15 15.71 -14.10
N GLY A 44 4.70 14.63 -13.54
CA GLY A 44 6.09 14.63 -13.05
C GLY A 44 6.84 13.33 -13.26
N SER A 45 8.14 13.40 -13.00
CA SER A 45 9.07 12.27 -13.05
C SER A 45 9.97 12.29 -11.82
N LEU A 46 10.29 11.11 -11.30
CA LEU A 46 11.38 10.93 -10.35
C LEU A 46 12.64 10.52 -11.13
N ILE A 47 13.77 11.15 -10.84
CA ILE A 47 15.06 10.78 -11.45
C ILE A 47 15.95 10.21 -10.35
N GLN A 48 16.45 8.99 -10.56
CA GLN A 48 17.38 8.32 -9.68
C GLN A 48 18.71 8.12 -10.41
N GLU A 49 19.82 8.52 -9.79
CA GLU A 49 21.15 8.11 -10.26
C GLU A 49 21.41 6.65 -9.85
N VAL A 50 21.91 5.85 -10.79
CA VAL A 50 22.17 4.41 -10.61
C VAL A 50 23.59 4.10 -11.07
N ALA A 51 24.33 3.32 -10.27
CA ALA A 51 25.63 2.83 -10.68
C ALA A 51 25.51 1.85 -11.85
N SER A 52 26.38 1.98 -12.85
CA SER A 52 26.37 1.13 -14.04
C SER A 52 26.41 -0.36 -13.68
N GLY A 53 25.53 -1.14 -14.30
CA GLY A 53 25.42 -2.59 -14.11
C GLY A 53 24.58 -3.03 -12.91
N ASN A 54 24.09 -2.10 -12.08
CA ASN A 54 23.16 -2.44 -11.01
C ASN A 54 21.73 -2.62 -11.53
N SER A 55 20.97 -3.49 -10.88
CA SER A 55 19.51 -3.63 -11.04
C SER A 55 18.79 -2.92 -9.90
N VAL A 56 17.59 -2.42 -10.18
CA VAL A 56 16.71 -1.79 -9.17
C VAL A 56 15.38 -2.53 -9.12
N THR A 57 14.81 -2.66 -7.92
CA THR A 57 13.50 -3.32 -7.71
C THR A 57 12.45 -2.30 -7.28
N TYR A 58 11.30 -2.35 -7.92
CA TYR A 58 10.15 -1.47 -7.69
C TYR A 58 8.95 -2.28 -7.24
N GLN A 59 8.29 -1.80 -6.18
CA GLN A 59 6.97 -2.24 -5.78
C GLN A 59 5.96 -1.22 -6.30
N ILE A 60 5.05 -1.64 -7.17
CA ILE A 60 4.03 -0.78 -7.77
C ILE A 60 2.69 -1.08 -7.09
N ASN A 61 2.20 -0.16 -6.27
CA ASN A 61 0.95 -0.37 -5.54
C ASN A 61 -0.09 0.63 -6.07
N PRO A 62 -1.02 0.22 -6.96
CA PRO A 62 -2.18 1.02 -7.29
C PRO A 62 -2.97 1.40 -6.04
N SER A 63 -3.54 2.59 -6.01
CA SER A 63 -4.58 2.94 -5.04
C SER A 63 -5.81 2.07 -5.25
N ILE A 64 -6.63 1.90 -4.20
CA ILE A 64 -7.89 1.18 -4.34
C ILE A 64 -8.83 1.85 -5.35
N GLY A 65 -9.55 1.03 -6.12
CA GLY A 65 -10.32 1.48 -7.26
C GLY A 65 -9.45 1.83 -8.47
N TRP A 66 -8.14 1.57 -8.42
CA TRP A 66 -7.22 1.71 -9.54
C TRP A 66 -6.45 0.42 -9.79
N GLU A 67 -6.09 0.19 -11.04
CA GLU A 67 -5.25 -0.90 -11.48
C GLU A 67 -4.10 -0.38 -12.33
N ILE A 68 -3.02 -1.16 -12.44
CA ILE A 68 -1.98 -0.89 -13.42
C ILE A 68 -2.64 -1.06 -14.79
N HIS A 69 -2.70 0.00 -15.58
CA HIS A 69 -3.22 -0.04 -16.95
C HIS A 69 -2.11 -0.44 -17.92
N THR A 70 -0.97 0.24 -17.83
CA THR A 70 0.23 -0.10 -18.60
C THR A 70 1.49 0.10 -17.77
N ILE A 71 2.49 -0.71 -18.05
CA ILE A 71 3.83 -0.53 -17.50
C ILE A 71 4.87 -0.84 -18.56
N THR A 72 5.82 0.08 -18.78
CA THR A 72 6.89 -0.10 -19.76
C THR A 72 8.26 0.18 -19.17
N TYR A 73 9.26 -0.55 -19.67
CA TYR A 73 10.66 -0.29 -19.39
C TYR A 73 11.39 -0.04 -20.71
N ASN A 74 11.97 1.15 -20.86
CA ASN A 74 12.56 1.63 -22.12
C ASN A 74 11.63 1.52 -23.34
N GLY A 75 10.32 1.65 -23.10
CA GLY A 75 9.29 1.55 -24.13
C GLY A 75 8.74 0.14 -24.36
N ASP A 76 9.41 -0.90 -23.86
CA ASP A 76 8.92 -2.27 -23.94
C ASP A 76 7.87 -2.54 -22.87
N ASP A 77 6.76 -3.17 -23.24
CA ASP A 77 5.73 -3.61 -22.29
C ASP A 77 6.27 -4.73 -21.39
N ILE A 78 6.24 -4.50 -20.08
CA ILE A 78 6.73 -5.43 -19.07
C ILE A 78 5.62 -5.95 -18.15
N PHE A 79 4.34 -5.72 -18.49
CA PHE A 79 3.21 -6.08 -17.63
C PHE A 79 3.24 -7.55 -17.20
N SER A 80 3.54 -8.45 -18.14
CA SER A 80 3.64 -9.90 -17.89
C SER A 80 4.83 -10.32 -17.01
N GLN A 81 5.79 -9.42 -16.80
CA GLN A 81 6.98 -9.69 -15.98
C GLN A 81 6.76 -9.33 -14.51
N LEU A 82 5.64 -8.69 -14.17
CA LEU A 82 5.29 -8.38 -12.80
C LEU A 82 5.02 -9.65 -11.99
N GLN A 83 5.63 -9.72 -10.81
CA GLN A 83 5.32 -10.74 -9.81
C GLN A 83 4.93 -10.04 -8.51
N ASN A 84 3.67 -10.21 -8.07
CA ASN A 84 3.11 -9.52 -6.91
C ASN A 84 3.30 -7.99 -6.99
N ASN A 85 2.99 -7.42 -8.16
CA ASN A 85 3.22 -6.02 -8.54
C ASN A 85 4.66 -5.53 -8.32
N ARG A 86 5.62 -6.45 -8.36
CA ARG A 86 7.03 -6.15 -8.22
C ARG A 86 7.72 -6.34 -9.57
N TYR A 87 8.55 -5.37 -9.93
CA TYR A 87 9.42 -5.42 -11.10
C TYR A 87 10.87 -5.21 -10.69
N THR A 88 11.79 -5.98 -11.26
CA THR A 88 13.24 -5.78 -11.12
C THR A 88 13.82 -5.50 -12.49
N THR A 89 14.49 -4.36 -12.64
CA THR A 89 15.13 -4.00 -13.91
C THR A 89 16.24 -4.99 -14.25
N PRO A 90 16.53 -5.21 -15.54
CA PRO A 90 17.84 -5.70 -15.95
C PRO A 90 18.96 -4.78 -15.42
N PRO A 91 20.24 -5.25 -15.44
CA PRO A 91 21.39 -4.40 -15.19
C PRO A 91 21.34 -3.12 -16.01
N ILE A 92 21.38 -1.96 -15.35
CA ILE A 92 21.23 -0.66 -16.00
C ILE A 92 22.61 -0.17 -16.43
N THR A 93 22.90 -0.24 -17.73
CA THR A 93 24.18 0.20 -18.30
C THR A 93 24.09 1.49 -19.10
N ALA A 94 22.88 2.04 -19.23
CA ALA A 94 22.59 3.31 -19.90
C ALA A 94 21.33 3.92 -19.29
N ASN A 95 21.13 5.22 -19.53
CA ASN A 95 19.93 5.92 -19.06
C ASN A 95 18.68 5.15 -19.49
N SER A 96 17.78 4.93 -18.53
CA SER A 96 16.60 4.10 -18.73
C SER A 96 15.35 4.78 -18.19
N VAL A 97 14.19 4.34 -18.66
CA VAL A 97 12.88 4.89 -18.29
C VAL A 97 11.96 3.76 -17.87
N LEU A 98 11.38 3.87 -16.68
CA LEU A 98 10.26 3.05 -16.23
C LEU A 98 9.00 3.93 -16.24
N SER A 99 7.97 3.52 -16.97
CA SER A 99 6.71 4.26 -17.06
C SER A 99 5.57 3.40 -16.55
N VAL A 100 4.73 3.94 -15.66
CA VAL A 100 3.54 3.28 -15.13
C VAL A 100 2.33 4.19 -15.33
N VAL A 101 1.28 3.65 -15.93
CA VAL A 101 -0.02 4.32 -16.08
C VAL A 101 -1.06 3.52 -15.31
N PHE A 102 -1.89 4.22 -14.54
CA PHE A 102 -3.01 3.63 -13.81
C PHE A 102 -4.33 3.96 -14.50
N ALA A 103 -5.30 3.05 -14.40
CA ALA A 103 -6.69 3.30 -14.78
C ALA A 103 -7.61 2.97 -13.61
N LYS A 104 -8.80 3.57 -13.59
CA LYS A 104 -9.83 3.15 -12.63
C LYS A 104 -10.16 1.68 -12.89
N SER A 105 -10.16 0.89 -11.83
CA SER A 105 -10.56 -0.51 -11.88
C SER A 105 -12.08 -0.61 -11.77
N ASP A 106 -12.66 -1.48 -12.58
CA ASP A 106 -14.08 -1.86 -12.49
C ASP A 106 -14.30 -2.95 -11.42
N ALA A 107 -13.23 -3.44 -10.79
CA ALA A 107 -13.33 -4.44 -9.72
C ALA A 107 -13.97 -3.81 -8.46
N PRO A 108 -14.97 -4.47 -7.85
CA PRO A 108 -15.52 -4.01 -6.58
C PRO A 108 -14.41 -4.01 -5.52
N ILE A 109 -14.40 -2.96 -4.71
CA ILE A 109 -13.50 -2.88 -3.56
C ILE A 109 -13.86 -4.02 -2.62
N GLU A 110 -12.92 -4.93 -2.43
CA GLU A 110 -13.09 -6.04 -1.51
C GLU A 110 -13.28 -5.46 -0.08
N THR A 111 -14.50 -5.59 0.44
CA THR A 111 -14.87 -5.31 1.84
C THR A 111 -13.89 -5.86 2.89
N PRO A 112 -13.15 -6.97 2.69
CA PRO A 112 -12.18 -7.39 3.69
C PRO A 112 -11.01 -6.42 3.90
N LEU A 113 -10.70 -5.50 2.97
CA LEU A 113 -9.61 -4.53 3.15
C LEU A 113 -9.92 -3.43 4.16
N ILE A 114 -11.18 -2.99 4.28
CA ILE A 114 -11.54 -1.94 5.25
C ILE A 114 -11.61 -2.49 6.69
N VAL A 115 -11.86 -3.79 6.85
CA VAL A 115 -11.91 -4.45 8.16
C VAL A 115 -10.60 -4.28 8.92
N GLY A 116 -10.70 -3.92 10.20
CA GLY A 116 -9.57 -3.69 11.10
C GLY A 116 -9.69 -2.40 11.89
N ARG A 117 -8.68 -2.13 12.71
CA ARG A 117 -8.58 -0.94 13.54
C ARG A 117 -7.70 0.11 12.88
N TRP A 118 -8.18 1.35 12.92
CA TRP A 118 -7.61 2.48 12.23
C TRP A 118 -7.50 3.65 13.21
N LYS A 119 -6.35 4.31 13.22
CA LYS A 119 -6.06 5.48 14.03
C LYS A 119 -5.96 6.72 13.16
N LEU A 120 -6.70 7.76 13.50
CA LEU A 120 -6.70 9.03 12.79
C LEU A 120 -5.29 9.65 12.86
N ILE A 121 -4.74 10.02 11.70
CA ILE A 121 -3.41 10.67 11.58
C ILE A 121 -3.50 12.14 11.16
N THR A 122 -4.63 12.57 10.62
CA THR A 122 -4.90 13.98 10.31
C THR A 122 -5.93 14.53 11.29
N ASN A 123 -5.51 15.42 12.18
CA ASN A 123 -6.45 16.05 13.11
C ASN A 123 -7.20 17.19 12.41
N ASN A 124 -8.46 16.93 12.04
CA ASN A 124 -9.38 17.90 11.46
C ASN A 124 -10.40 18.42 12.49
N GLY A 125 -10.13 18.29 13.79
CA GLY A 125 -11.05 18.68 14.88
C GLY A 125 -12.09 17.62 15.23
N GLN A 126 -11.94 16.39 14.73
CA GLN A 126 -12.79 15.24 15.09
C GLN A 126 -12.46 14.75 16.52
N ILE A 127 -13.49 14.44 17.30
CA ILE A 127 -13.36 13.85 18.66
C ILE A 127 -12.92 12.38 18.57
N ALA A 128 -13.51 11.64 17.63
CA ALA A 128 -13.14 10.27 17.33
C ALA A 128 -11.69 10.20 16.82
N THR A 129 -10.85 9.41 17.47
CA THR A 129 -9.45 9.21 17.05
C THR A 129 -9.19 7.82 16.51
N HIS A 130 -10.09 6.87 16.72
CA HIS A 130 -9.99 5.51 16.19
C HIS A 130 -11.32 5.03 15.66
N VAL A 131 -11.26 4.20 14.60
CA VAL A 131 -12.40 3.44 14.09
C VAL A 131 -12.02 1.98 13.92
N THR A 132 -12.93 1.08 14.28
CA THR A 132 -12.81 -0.35 14.02
C THR A 132 -13.94 -0.79 13.11
N TYR A 133 -13.63 -1.29 11.92
CA TYR A 133 -14.58 -1.93 11.01
C TYR A 133 -14.51 -3.45 11.19
N ASN A 134 -15.64 -4.10 11.43
CA ASN A 134 -15.73 -5.55 11.66
C ASN A 134 -16.25 -6.28 10.42
N SER A 135 -15.85 -7.55 10.25
CA SER A 135 -16.28 -8.37 9.10
C SER A 135 -17.78 -8.66 9.04
N ASP A 136 -18.52 -8.39 10.11
CA ASP A 136 -19.98 -8.55 10.16
C ASP A 136 -20.76 -7.31 9.69
N GLY A 137 -20.05 -6.27 9.23
CA GLY A 137 -20.67 -5.03 8.77
C GLY A 137 -20.96 -4.03 9.88
N THR A 138 -20.38 -4.19 11.07
CA THR A 138 -20.47 -3.20 12.16
C THR A 138 -19.20 -2.36 12.28
N PHE A 139 -19.32 -1.13 12.78
CA PHE A 139 -18.18 -0.28 13.12
C PHE A 139 -18.29 0.27 14.55
N ARG A 140 -17.16 0.73 15.07
CA ARG A 140 -17.08 1.45 16.36
C ARG A 140 -16.00 2.54 16.32
N TYR A 141 -16.40 3.78 16.60
CA TYR A 141 -15.50 4.90 16.87
C TYR A 141 -15.19 4.99 18.37
N THR A 142 -13.96 5.40 18.68
CA THR A 142 -13.52 5.69 20.05
C THR A 142 -12.55 6.87 20.05
N SER A 143 -12.34 7.49 21.21
CA SER A 143 -11.34 8.53 21.41
C SER A 143 -10.30 8.13 22.44
N VAL A 144 -9.05 8.56 22.23
CA VAL A 144 -7.96 8.43 23.20
C VAL A 144 -7.94 9.62 24.15
N ASP A 145 -8.37 10.78 23.67
CA ASP A 145 -8.42 12.01 24.47
C ASP A 145 -9.71 12.08 25.30
N GLU A 146 -10.79 11.42 24.83
CA GLU A 146 -12.07 11.29 25.53
C GLU A 146 -12.43 9.81 25.73
N PRO A 147 -11.98 9.14 26.81
CA PRO A 147 -12.11 7.68 26.97
C PRO A 147 -13.54 7.15 27.04
N ASP A 148 -14.50 8.00 27.40
CA ASP A 148 -15.93 7.66 27.48
C ASP A 148 -16.67 7.91 26.15
N TYR A 149 -15.99 8.46 25.14
CA TYR A 149 -16.55 8.67 23.82
C TYR A 149 -16.58 7.36 23.03
N GLU A 150 -17.78 6.93 22.66
CA GLU A 150 -18.02 5.76 21.83
C GLU A 150 -19.23 6.01 20.93
N GLU A 151 -19.06 5.76 19.65
CA GLU A 151 -20.13 5.71 18.66
C GLU A 151 -20.02 4.41 17.90
N GLN A 152 -21.15 3.82 17.51
CA GLN A 152 -21.17 2.52 16.84
C GLN A 152 -22.33 2.44 15.88
N GLY A 153 -22.23 1.52 14.93
CA GLY A 153 -23.25 1.40 13.91
C GLY A 153 -23.00 0.28 12.93
N SER A 154 -23.70 0.35 11.81
CA SER A 154 -23.53 -0.54 10.67
C SER A 154 -22.86 0.19 9.53
N TYR A 155 -22.01 -0.50 8.76
CA TYR A 155 -21.37 0.04 7.58
C TYR A 155 -21.52 -0.88 6.38
N LYS A 156 -21.38 -0.30 5.19
CA LYS A 156 -21.20 -1.03 3.94
C LYS A 156 -20.31 -0.24 2.99
N VAL A 157 -19.67 -0.94 2.06
CA VAL A 157 -18.83 -0.33 1.03
C VAL A 157 -19.39 -0.71 -0.34
N GLU A 158 -19.76 0.28 -1.13
CA GLU A 158 -20.31 0.11 -2.48
C GLU A 158 -19.74 1.21 -3.39
N ASN A 159 -19.28 0.87 -4.59
CA ASN A 159 -18.85 1.85 -5.60
C ASN A 159 -17.86 2.92 -5.10
N ASN A 160 -16.80 2.51 -4.37
CA ASN A 160 -15.82 3.43 -3.78
C ASN A 160 -16.36 4.39 -2.72
N LYS A 161 -17.54 4.10 -2.18
CA LYS A 161 -18.14 4.85 -1.09
C LYS A 161 -18.26 3.98 0.15
N LEU A 162 -17.92 4.57 1.27
CA LEU A 162 -18.23 4.07 2.59
C LEU A 162 -19.57 4.68 3.01
N TYR A 163 -20.47 3.83 3.49
CA TYR A 163 -21.73 4.23 4.09
C TYR A 163 -21.67 3.82 5.56
N GLU A 164 -21.94 4.75 6.47
CA GLU A 164 -22.02 4.53 7.92
C GLU A 164 -23.41 4.93 8.43
N MET A 165 -24.07 4.03 9.15
CA MET A 165 -25.35 4.26 9.83
C MET A 165 -25.08 4.13 11.33
N PHE A 166 -25.12 5.26 12.04
CA PHE A 166 -24.94 5.28 13.49
C PHE A 166 -26.15 4.67 14.19
N SER A 167 -25.94 4.02 15.34
CA SER A 167 -27.00 3.23 16.00
C SER A 167 -28.15 4.09 16.56
N ASP A 168 -27.90 5.38 16.76
CA ASP A 168 -28.82 6.40 17.24
C ASP A 168 -29.37 7.29 16.14
N GLU A 169 -29.00 7.03 14.88
CA GLU A 169 -29.46 7.75 13.69
C GLU A 169 -30.16 6.79 12.71
N ASP A 170 -30.98 7.35 11.82
CA ASP A 170 -31.73 6.59 10.80
C ASP A 170 -31.25 6.88 9.35
N GLU A 171 -30.19 7.67 9.20
CA GLU A 171 -29.65 8.10 7.91
C GLU A 171 -28.19 7.66 7.71
N TRP A 172 -27.86 7.29 6.46
CA TRP A 172 -26.50 6.92 6.09
C TRP A 172 -25.65 8.15 5.86
N VAL A 173 -24.56 8.29 6.60
CA VAL A 173 -23.48 9.20 6.27
C VAL A 173 -22.62 8.55 5.20
N MET A 174 -22.17 9.35 4.23
CA MET A 174 -21.43 8.87 3.06
C MET A 174 -20.05 9.51 2.99
N ALA A 175 -19.05 8.71 2.68
CA ALA A 175 -17.70 9.20 2.36
C ALA A 175 -17.18 8.51 1.09
N GLU A 176 -16.47 9.25 0.25
CA GLU A 176 -15.66 8.66 -0.80
C GLU A 176 -14.37 8.10 -0.21
N ILE A 177 -14.05 6.85 -0.56
CA ILE A 177 -12.77 6.23 -0.24
C ILE A 177 -11.73 6.73 -1.25
N ILE A 178 -10.89 7.68 -0.85
CA ILE A 178 -9.83 8.22 -1.71
C ILE A 178 -8.65 7.25 -1.76
N THR A 179 -8.32 6.64 -0.63
CA THR A 179 -7.27 5.62 -0.53
C THR A 179 -7.70 4.60 0.49
N LEU A 180 -7.55 3.32 0.17
CA LEU A 180 -7.63 2.26 1.16
C LEU A 180 -6.54 1.25 0.77
N ASN A 181 -5.75 0.79 1.73
CA ASN A 181 -4.76 -0.26 1.55
C ASN A 181 -4.47 -0.95 2.89
N SER A 182 -3.36 -1.69 2.96
CA SER A 182 -2.97 -2.40 4.18
C SER A 182 -2.62 -1.49 5.35
N THR A 183 -2.28 -0.22 5.12
CA THR A 183 -1.75 0.68 6.15
C THR A 183 -2.46 2.02 6.23
N ILE A 184 -3.13 2.48 5.18
CA ILE A 184 -3.76 3.80 5.11
C ILE A 184 -5.20 3.66 4.61
N LEU A 185 -6.09 4.39 5.27
CA LEU A 185 -7.47 4.67 4.83
C LEU A 185 -7.60 6.20 4.77
N THR A 186 -7.92 6.74 3.60
CA THR A 186 -8.21 8.15 3.38
C THR A 186 -9.64 8.27 2.90
N LEU A 187 -10.42 9.06 3.62
CA LEU A 187 -11.82 9.32 3.37
C LEU A 187 -12.02 10.79 3.04
N ARG A 188 -13.09 11.08 2.31
CA ARG A 188 -13.61 12.42 2.15
C ARG A 188 -15.12 12.38 2.25
N ASP A 189 -15.68 13.17 3.16
CA ASP A 189 -17.11 13.18 3.38
C ASP A 189 -17.85 13.70 2.15
N LEU A 190 -19.06 13.19 1.97
CA LEU A 190 -20.00 13.61 0.95
C LEU A 190 -21.20 14.25 1.64
N ASP A 191 -21.74 15.31 1.04
CA ASP A 191 -23.03 15.88 1.44
C ASP A 191 -24.17 14.86 1.18
N ASP A 192 -25.38 15.17 1.65
CA ASP A 192 -26.58 14.33 1.55
C ASP A 192 -26.94 13.90 0.11
N ASP A 193 -26.43 14.62 -0.90
CA ASP A 193 -26.60 14.26 -2.32
C ASP A 193 -25.71 13.07 -2.77
N GLY A 194 -24.75 12.68 -1.92
CA GLY A 194 -23.79 11.60 -2.17
C GLY A 194 -22.82 11.88 -3.31
N VAL A 195 -22.67 13.13 -3.75
CA VAL A 195 -21.83 13.53 -4.89
C VAL A 195 -20.95 14.74 -4.57
N THR A 196 -21.48 15.70 -3.80
CA THR A 196 -20.77 16.91 -3.43
C THR A 196 -19.85 16.63 -2.24
N TYR A 197 -18.60 17.08 -2.31
CA TYR A 197 -17.65 16.88 -1.21
C TYR A 197 -17.91 17.84 -0.06
N ALA A 198 -18.00 17.27 1.14
CA ALA A 198 -18.01 18.00 2.39
C ALA A 198 -16.59 18.03 2.97
N GLY A 199 -15.99 19.22 3.04
CA GLY A 199 -14.69 19.43 3.67
C GLY A 199 -13.47 18.84 2.92
N GLU A 200 -12.36 18.78 3.65
CA GLU A 200 -11.07 18.26 3.19
C GLU A 200 -10.93 16.78 3.56
N PRO A 201 -10.18 15.98 2.77
CA PRO A 201 -9.96 14.58 3.10
C PRO A 201 -9.22 14.40 4.43
N TYR A 202 -9.49 13.29 5.10
CA TYR A 202 -8.83 12.88 6.33
C TYR A 202 -8.34 11.44 6.21
N SER A 203 -7.29 11.11 6.96
CA SER A 203 -6.61 9.83 6.87
C SER A 203 -6.47 9.16 8.22
N TYR A 204 -6.56 7.83 8.17
CA TYR A 204 -6.24 6.93 9.24
C TYR A 204 -5.06 6.05 8.84
N GLN A 205 -4.21 5.75 9.82
CA GLN A 205 -3.21 4.70 9.75
C GLN A 205 -3.75 3.45 10.42
N ARG A 206 -3.53 2.29 9.80
CA ARG A 206 -3.88 1.01 10.41
C ARG A 206 -3.03 0.78 11.65
N GLU A 207 -3.68 0.40 12.75
CA GLU A 207 -2.98 -0.10 13.92
C GLU A 207 -2.84 -1.62 13.83
N ASP A 208 -1.62 -2.11 14.02
CA ASP A 208 -1.40 -3.53 14.24
C ASP A 208 -2.15 -3.93 15.51
N MET A 209 -3.08 -4.88 15.40
CA MET A 209 -3.86 -5.46 16.50
C MET A 209 -2.98 -6.34 17.40
N THR A 210 -1.87 -5.80 17.88
CA THR A 210 -0.96 -6.48 18.81
C THR A 210 -1.41 -6.34 20.27
N ASP A 211 -2.34 -5.43 20.55
CA ASP A 211 -2.88 -5.20 21.88
C ASP A 211 -4.40 -5.41 21.92
N ILE A 212 -4.80 -6.37 22.78
CA ILE A 212 -6.13 -6.49 23.43
C ILE A 212 -7.26 -7.13 22.58
N ASN A 213 -7.42 -8.44 22.80
CA ASN A 213 -8.70 -9.15 23.06
C ASN A 213 -9.96 -8.72 22.29
N THR A 214 -9.85 -8.49 20.99
CA THR A 214 -11.00 -8.37 20.09
C THR A 214 -10.97 -9.58 19.16
N PRO A 215 -12.06 -10.35 18.96
CA PRO A 215 -12.03 -11.58 18.18
C PRO A 215 -11.69 -11.28 16.72
N LEU A 216 -10.40 -11.35 16.40
CA LEU A 216 -9.86 -11.35 15.04
C LEU A 216 -10.33 -12.66 14.39
N SER A 217 -11.45 -12.57 13.65
CA SER A 217 -12.09 -13.68 12.93
C SER A 217 -12.05 -15.00 13.71
N ASP A 218 -13.03 -15.23 14.58
CA ASP A 218 -13.10 -16.47 15.36
C ASP A 218 -13.21 -17.75 14.49
N ASN A 219 -13.40 -17.59 13.18
CA ASN A 219 -13.61 -18.67 12.21
C ASN A 219 -12.53 -18.78 11.12
N ILE A 220 -11.25 -18.44 11.40
CA ILE A 220 -10.17 -18.78 10.45
C ILE A 220 -10.15 -20.30 10.25
N LYS A 221 -10.41 -20.73 9.01
CA LYS A 221 -10.34 -22.12 8.60
C LYS A 221 -9.08 -22.33 7.79
N VAL A 222 -8.23 -23.25 8.23
CA VAL A 222 -7.05 -23.68 7.49
C VAL A 222 -7.21 -25.16 7.18
N TYR A 223 -7.23 -25.49 5.89
CA TYR A 223 -7.39 -26.87 5.41
C TYR A 223 -6.61 -27.07 4.11
N THR A 224 -6.44 -28.30 3.68
CA THR A 224 -5.81 -28.61 2.40
C THR A 224 -6.85 -28.95 1.35
N SER A 225 -6.59 -28.51 0.12
CA SER A 225 -7.37 -28.91 -1.05
C SER A 225 -6.39 -29.10 -2.21
N GLN A 226 -6.40 -30.30 -2.81
CA GLN A 226 -5.45 -30.70 -3.84
C GLN A 226 -3.99 -30.62 -3.36
N LYS A 227 -3.20 -29.66 -3.88
CA LYS A 227 -1.78 -29.40 -3.52
C LYS A 227 -1.58 -28.02 -2.89
N SER A 228 -2.65 -27.44 -2.34
CA SER A 228 -2.59 -26.12 -1.75
C SER A 228 -3.17 -26.12 -0.34
N ILE A 229 -2.57 -25.30 0.51
CA ILE A 229 -3.15 -24.90 1.79
C ILE A 229 -4.13 -23.77 1.50
N ILE A 230 -5.37 -23.94 1.95
CA ILE A 230 -6.44 -22.95 1.84
C ILE A 230 -6.66 -22.32 3.20
N ILE A 231 -6.65 -21.00 3.22
CA ILE A 231 -6.90 -20.16 4.39
C ILE A 231 -8.15 -19.36 4.09
N LYS A 232 -9.17 -19.52 4.92
CA LYS A 232 -10.44 -18.79 4.80
C LYS A 232 -10.73 -17.96 6.04
N GLY A 233 -11.23 -16.74 5.85
CA GLY A 233 -11.73 -15.88 6.91
C GLY A 233 -10.66 -15.11 7.67
N ALA A 234 -9.40 -15.17 7.24
CA ALA A 234 -8.34 -14.32 7.79
C ALA A 234 -8.39 -12.93 7.13
N LEU A 235 -8.00 -11.89 7.86
CA LEU A 235 -7.99 -10.52 7.33
C LEU A 235 -6.91 -10.37 6.25
N PRO A 236 -7.16 -9.63 5.15
CA PRO A 236 -6.13 -9.32 4.17
C PRO A 236 -4.92 -8.64 4.81
N ASN A 237 -3.75 -8.93 4.26
CA ASN A 237 -2.43 -8.55 4.75
C ASN A 237 -2.01 -9.20 6.08
N THR A 238 -2.84 -10.03 6.71
CA THR A 238 -2.38 -10.85 7.84
C THR A 238 -1.21 -11.73 7.40
N PRO A 239 -0.06 -11.70 8.12
CA PRO A 239 1.09 -12.53 7.78
C PRO A 239 0.78 -14.02 7.91
N ILE A 240 1.07 -14.76 6.85
CA ILE A 240 1.01 -16.21 6.81
C ILE A 240 2.42 -16.75 6.77
N ARG A 241 2.77 -17.52 7.80
CA ARG A 241 4.05 -18.23 7.86
C ARG A 241 3.78 -19.73 7.88
N VAL A 242 4.30 -20.43 6.87
CA VAL A 242 4.19 -21.88 6.79
C VAL A 242 5.54 -22.50 7.10
N TYR A 243 5.56 -23.46 8.01
CA TYR A 243 6.76 -24.18 8.43
C TYR A 243 6.62 -25.67 8.17
N SER A 244 7.73 -26.33 7.86
CA SER A 244 7.82 -27.79 7.93
C SER A 244 7.79 -28.28 9.39
N THR A 245 7.56 -29.57 9.62
CA THR A 245 7.65 -30.17 10.97
C THR A 245 9.04 -30.11 11.59
N PHE A 246 10.09 -29.84 10.79
CA PHE A 246 11.45 -29.62 11.26
C PHE A 246 11.73 -28.14 11.60
N GLY A 247 10.72 -27.26 11.49
CA GLY A 247 10.83 -25.84 11.83
C GLY A 247 11.38 -24.94 10.71
N GLN A 248 11.59 -25.48 9.50
CA GLN A 248 12.02 -24.67 8.35
C GLN A 248 10.86 -23.85 7.81
N LEU A 249 11.06 -22.54 7.62
CA LEU A 249 10.09 -21.65 6.95
C LEU A 249 10.03 -22.00 5.45
N VAL A 250 8.86 -22.42 4.97
CA VAL A 250 8.62 -22.83 3.58
C VAL A 250 7.75 -21.85 2.79
N ASN A 251 6.97 -21.00 3.46
CA ASN A 251 6.27 -19.89 2.85
C ASN A 251 6.17 -18.70 3.81
N ASN A 252 6.31 -17.50 3.27
CA ASN A 252 6.16 -16.24 3.97
C ASN A 252 5.41 -15.27 3.05
N SER A 253 4.08 -15.26 3.19
CA SER A 253 3.19 -14.45 2.37
C SER A 253 2.20 -13.74 3.28
N ASN A 254 1.36 -12.89 2.72
CA ASN A 254 0.23 -12.32 3.45
C ASN A 254 -1.08 -12.86 2.86
N VAL A 255 -2.16 -12.82 3.66
CA VAL A 255 -3.52 -13.06 3.17
C VAL A 255 -3.84 -12.05 2.08
N THR A 256 -4.33 -12.49 0.93
CA THR A 256 -4.63 -11.61 -0.21
C THR A 256 -6.11 -11.25 -0.30
N SER A 257 -6.99 -12.12 0.20
CA SER A 257 -8.46 -11.98 0.19
C SER A 257 -9.08 -12.92 1.23
N ASP A 258 -10.42 -12.96 1.34
CA ASP A 258 -11.16 -13.86 2.24
C ASP A 258 -10.79 -15.35 2.05
N ILE A 259 -10.32 -15.73 0.85
CA ILE A 259 -9.78 -17.07 0.57
C ILE A 259 -8.39 -16.94 -0.05
N THR A 260 -7.36 -17.29 0.72
CA THR A 260 -5.98 -17.31 0.25
C THR A 260 -5.50 -18.74 0.03
N SER A 261 -4.89 -19.03 -1.12
CA SER A 261 -4.30 -20.33 -1.45
C SER A 261 -2.78 -20.27 -1.47
N ILE A 262 -2.12 -21.20 -0.78
CA ILE A 262 -0.66 -21.36 -0.81
C ILE A 262 -0.33 -22.70 -1.46
N SER A 263 0.30 -22.65 -2.62
CA SER A 263 0.80 -23.85 -3.30
C SER A 263 2.18 -24.22 -2.76
N LEU A 264 2.35 -25.49 -2.39
CA LEU A 264 3.63 -26.02 -1.91
C LEU A 264 4.17 -27.09 -2.87
N SER A 265 5.49 -27.14 -3.01
CA SER A 265 6.16 -28.00 -3.99
C SER A 265 6.28 -29.46 -3.54
N GLN A 266 6.11 -29.75 -2.24
CA GLN A 266 6.22 -31.08 -1.66
C GLN A 266 4.97 -31.41 -0.83
N PRO A 267 4.46 -32.66 -0.87
CA PRO A 267 3.44 -33.12 0.07
C PRO A 267 4.07 -33.33 1.45
N GLY A 268 3.27 -33.20 2.50
CA GLY A 268 3.77 -33.32 3.87
C GLY A 268 2.90 -32.64 4.91
N ILE A 269 3.36 -32.72 6.16
CA ILE A 269 2.72 -32.05 7.29
C ILE A 269 3.36 -30.66 7.45
N TYR A 270 2.51 -29.64 7.56
CA TYR A 270 2.90 -28.25 7.72
C TYR A 270 2.26 -27.61 8.96
N LEU A 271 2.98 -26.65 9.55
CA LEU A 271 2.49 -25.76 10.58
C LEU A 271 2.24 -24.39 9.96
N VAL A 272 1.00 -23.95 9.92
CA VAL A 272 0.57 -22.67 9.36
C VAL A 272 0.30 -21.72 10.52
N LYS A 273 1.08 -20.65 10.60
CA LYS A 273 0.93 -19.60 11.62
C LYS A 273 0.27 -18.37 10.99
N ILE A 274 -0.84 -17.96 11.57
CA ILE A 274 -1.67 -16.81 11.16
C ILE A 274 -2.06 -16.11 12.46
N ASP A 275 -1.71 -14.83 12.60
CA ASP A 275 -1.78 -14.10 13.86
C ASP A 275 -1.12 -14.89 15.02
N ASN A 276 -1.85 -15.04 16.14
CA ASN A 276 -1.45 -15.82 17.31
C ASN A 276 -1.89 -17.29 17.25
N LYS A 277 -2.49 -17.75 16.13
CA LYS A 277 -2.98 -19.13 15.97
C LYS A 277 -2.01 -19.96 15.12
N THR A 278 -1.92 -21.25 15.44
CA THR A 278 -1.13 -22.23 14.68
C THR A 278 -2.02 -23.41 14.28
N TYR A 279 -2.01 -23.75 12.99
CA TYR A 279 -2.79 -24.83 12.41
C TYR A 279 -1.86 -25.91 11.88
N LYS A 280 -2.17 -27.18 12.18
CA LYS A 280 -1.46 -28.32 11.60
C LYS A 280 -2.28 -28.87 10.44
N VAL A 281 -1.69 -28.92 9.26
CA VAL A 281 -2.36 -29.41 8.03
C VAL A 281 -1.49 -30.42 7.30
N GLY A 282 -2.14 -31.39 6.65
CA GLY A 282 -1.48 -32.42 5.83
C GLY A 282 -1.84 -32.23 4.37
N LEU A 283 -0.83 -32.03 3.54
CA LEU A 283 -0.92 -31.84 2.09
C LEU A 283 -0.55 -33.12 1.34
#